data_AF-S3Z6F8-F1
#
_entry.id   AF-S3Z6F8-F1
#
_cell.length_a   1.000
_cell.length_b   1.000
_cell.length_c   1.000
_cell.angle_alpha   90.00
_cell.angle_beta   90.00
_cell.angle_gamma   90.00
#
_symmetry.space_group_name_H-M   'P 1'
#
loop_
_entity.id
_entity.type
_entity.pdbx_description
1 polymer ?
#
loop_
_entity_poly.entity_id
_entity_poly.type
_entity_poly.pdbx_seq_one_letter_code
_entity_poly.pdbx_strand_id
1 'polypeptide(L)'
;MKYLVMVQGSQADYDAMSGKGSEHSPVWSEQELQAMFAFMGDLNNDLSESGEFIDGQGLTEPAQTRLVGIDDNGRPVITDGPYGETKEVLAGYWVLECESLERVTAIAKRVNECPVPAGSPTPPVVIRPIQEGGGEGVDCG
;
A
#
# COMPACT_ATOMS: atom_id res chain seq x y z
N MET A 1 17.83 9.03 0.75
CA MET A 1 16.63 9.65 0.11
C MET A 1 15.41 8.88 0.57
N LYS A 2 14.32 9.56 0.93
CA LYS A 2 13.11 8.90 1.39
C LYS A 2 12.15 8.61 0.24
N TYR A 3 11.54 7.45 0.27
CA TYR A 3 10.58 6.97 -0.72
C TYR A 3 9.36 6.42 -0.02
N LEU A 4 8.18 6.76 -0.54
CA LEU A 4 6.92 6.10 -0.25
C LEU A 4 6.72 4.99 -1.28
N VAL A 5 6.72 3.75 -0.83
CA VAL A 5 6.44 2.55 -1.63
C VAL A 5 5.04 2.08 -1.28
N MET A 6 4.18 1.86 -2.28
CA MET A 6 2.77 1.57 -2.09
C MET A 6 2.36 0.34 -2.89
N VAL A 7 1.53 -0.50 -2.27
CA VAL A 7 0.83 -1.61 -2.93
C VAL A 7 -0.66 -1.29 -3.00
N GLN A 8 -1.27 -1.70 -4.10
CA GLN A 8 -2.69 -1.48 -4.35
C GLN A 8 -3.49 -2.76 -4.13
N GLY A 9 -4.77 -2.62 -3.82
CA GLY A 9 -5.72 -3.72 -3.71
C GLY A 9 -7.15 -3.24 -3.85
N SER A 10 -8.08 -4.19 -3.93
CA SER A 10 -9.52 -3.95 -4.10
C SER A 10 -10.32 -4.59 -2.99
N GLN A 11 -11.59 -4.18 -2.79
CA GLN A 11 -12.46 -4.86 -1.83
C GLN A 11 -12.61 -6.35 -2.15
N ALA A 12 -12.61 -6.71 -3.44
CA ALA A 12 -12.69 -8.12 -3.87
C ALA A 12 -11.47 -8.93 -3.42
N ASP A 13 -10.28 -8.34 -3.33
CA ASP A 13 -9.08 -9.03 -2.84
C ASP A 13 -9.16 -9.29 -1.34
N TYR A 14 -9.67 -8.32 -0.56
CA TYR A 14 -9.93 -8.51 0.87
C TYR A 14 -11.03 -9.55 1.13
N ASP A 15 -12.11 -9.50 0.34
CA ASP A 15 -13.18 -10.49 0.39
C ASP A 15 -12.63 -11.89 0.10
N ALA A 16 -11.75 -12.02 -0.90
CA ALA A 16 -11.11 -13.28 -1.26
C ALA A 16 -10.19 -13.84 -0.16
N MET A 17 -9.44 -12.96 0.53
CA MET A 17 -8.66 -13.32 1.73
C MET A 17 -9.57 -13.78 2.89
N SER A 18 -10.81 -13.30 2.94
CA SER A 18 -11.83 -13.72 3.93
C SER A 18 -12.66 -14.95 3.52
N GLY A 19 -12.34 -15.57 2.38
CA GLY A 19 -13.03 -16.77 1.88
C GLY A 19 -14.14 -16.51 0.84
N LYS A 20 -14.32 -15.26 0.39
CA LYS A 20 -15.33 -14.85 -0.60
C LYS A 20 -14.66 -14.44 -1.91
N GLY A 21 -14.23 -15.42 -2.70
CA GLY A 21 -13.54 -15.16 -3.97
C GLY A 21 -14.47 -14.69 -5.09
N SER A 22 -13.86 -14.13 -6.14
CA SER A 22 -14.48 -13.72 -7.39
C SER A 22 -13.67 -14.22 -8.60
N GLU A 23 -14.15 -13.97 -9.82
CA GLU A 23 -13.45 -14.36 -11.06
C GLU A 23 -12.00 -13.83 -11.13
N HIS A 24 -11.74 -12.64 -10.58
CA HIS A 24 -10.43 -12.00 -10.61
C HIS A 24 -9.75 -11.94 -9.23
N SER A 25 -10.36 -12.50 -8.19
CA SER A 25 -9.79 -12.54 -6.83
C SER A 25 -10.08 -13.92 -6.23
N PRO A 26 -9.26 -14.94 -6.51
CA PRO A 26 -9.49 -16.31 -6.03
C PRO A 26 -9.37 -16.39 -4.49
N VAL A 27 -10.14 -17.29 -3.88
CA VAL A 27 -10.09 -17.53 -2.42
C VAL A 27 -8.67 -17.94 -2.00
N TRP A 28 -8.20 -17.33 -0.92
CA TRP A 28 -6.93 -17.69 -0.30
C TRP A 28 -7.10 -18.85 0.67
N SER A 29 -6.22 -19.83 0.59
CA SER A 29 -6.04 -20.83 1.62
C SER A 29 -5.33 -20.26 2.83
N GLU A 30 -5.48 -20.91 3.99
CA GLU A 30 -4.73 -20.54 5.20
C GLU A 30 -3.21 -20.58 4.97
N GLN A 31 -2.74 -21.57 4.20
CA GLN A 31 -1.32 -21.71 3.88
C GLN A 31 -0.80 -20.55 3.01
N GLU A 32 -1.59 -20.07 2.05
CA GLU A 32 -1.23 -18.92 1.22
C GLU A 32 -1.20 -17.62 2.05
N LEU A 33 -2.18 -17.42 2.95
CA LEU A 33 -2.18 -16.27 3.87
C LEU A 33 -0.94 -16.31 4.78
N GLN A 34 -0.62 -17.47 5.36
CA GLN A 34 0.58 -17.64 6.19
C GLN A 34 1.86 -17.36 5.39
N ALA A 35 1.95 -17.83 4.14
CA ALA A 35 3.11 -17.59 3.28
C ALA A 35 3.28 -16.09 2.96
N MET A 36 2.18 -15.38 2.66
CA MET A 36 2.20 -13.93 2.46
C MET A 36 2.65 -13.19 3.71
N PHE A 37 2.09 -13.49 4.88
CA PHE A 37 2.47 -12.83 6.13
C PHE A 37 3.94 -13.11 6.51
N ALA A 38 4.41 -14.34 6.34
CA ALA A 38 5.80 -14.70 6.57
C ALA A 38 6.75 -13.92 5.64
N PHE A 39 6.45 -13.91 4.33
CA PHE A 39 7.25 -13.18 3.34
C PHE A 39 7.35 -11.68 3.66
N MET A 40 6.22 -11.05 3.99
CA MET A 40 6.17 -9.63 4.33
C MET A 40 6.89 -9.34 5.65
N GLY A 41 6.81 -10.24 6.62
CA GLY A 41 7.58 -10.17 7.87
C GLY A 41 9.09 -10.24 7.62
N ASP A 42 9.54 -11.19 6.82
CA ASP A 42 10.96 -11.34 6.46
C ASP A 42 11.47 -10.13 5.67
N LEU A 43 10.68 -9.61 4.73
CA LEU A 43 11.02 -8.39 4.01
C LEU A 43 11.19 -7.20 4.98
N ASN A 44 10.28 -7.02 5.93
CA ASN A 44 10.36 -5.94 6.92
C ASN A 44 11.58 -6.09 7.84
N ASN A 45 11.91 -7.33 8.24
CA ASN A 45 13.10 -7.62 9.04
C ASN A 45 14.37 -7.25 8.27
N ASP A 46 14.51 -7.69 7.02
CA ASP A 46 15.67 -7.38 6.19
C ASP A 46 15.85 -5.87 5.98
N LEU A 47 14.75 -5.14 5.74
CA LEU A 47 14.76 -3.68 5.58
C LEU A 47 15.11 -2.97 6.89
N SER A 48 14.72 -3.54 8.04
CA SER A 48 15.08 -3.00 9.35
C SER A 48 16.55 -3.24 9.66
N GLU A 49 17.07 -4.44 9.36
CA GLU A 49 18.47 -4.81 9.55
C GLU A 49 19.41 -4.01 8.64
N SER A 50 18.98 -3.70 7.41
CA SER A 50 19.73 -2.84 6.49
C SER A 50 19.70 -1.35 6.89
N GLY A 51 18.81 -0.97 7.81
CA GLY A 51 18.57 0.42 8.22
C GLY A 51 17.78 1.24 7.20
N GLU A 52 17.14 0.58 6.22
CA GLU A 52 16.35 1.25 5.17
C GLU A 52 14.89 1.45 5.57
N PHE A 53 14.39 0.73 6.58
CA PHE A 53 13.00 0.81 7.05
C PHE A 53 12.79 2.02 7.98
N ILE A 54 11.90 2.94 7.59
CA ILE A 54 11.43 4.02 8.47
C ILE A 54 10.07 3.65 9.10
N ASP A 55 9.11 3.26 8.26
CA ASP A 55 7.76 2.88 8.66
C ASP A 55 7.12 1.99 7.58
N GLY A 56 6.08 1.25 7.93
CA GLY A 56 5.28 0.49 6.96
C GLY A 56 4.14 -0.27 7.62
N GLN A 57 2.99 -0.29 6.96
CA GLN A 57 1.76 -0.93 7.45
C GLN A 57 0.95 -1.53 6.32
N GLY A 58 0.31 -2.66 6.59
CA GLY A 58 -0.85 -3.13 5.82
C GLY A 58 -2.11 -2.38 6.28
N LEU A 59 -2.97 -2.01 5.35
CA LEU A 59 -4.20 -1.28 5.63
C LEU A 59 -5.40 -2.23 5.65
N THR A 60 -6.43 -1.83 6.38
CA THR A 60 -7.72 -2.55 6.44
C THR A 60 -8.45 -2.49 5.10
N GLU A 61 -9.48 -3.33 4.96
CA GLU A 61 -10.30 -3.37 3.75
C GLU A 61 -10.86 -1.98 3.35
N PRO A 62 -11.02 -1.72 2.04
CA PRO A 62 -11.50 -0.44 1.53
C PRO A 62 -12.85 -0.01 2.12
N ALA A 63 -13.74 -0.95 2.45
CA ALA A 63 -15.05 -0.68 3.05
C ALA A 63 -15.00 0.06 4.40
N GLN A 64 -13.86 0.01 5.11
CA GLN A 64 -13.67 0.74 6.37
C GLN A 64 -13.15 2.17 6.17
N THR A 65 -12.98 2.61 4.93
CA THR A 65 -12.53 3.97 4.61
C THR A 65 -13.60 5.00 4.97
N ARG A 66 -13.16 6.19 5.39
CA ARG A 66 -13.98 7.38 5.56
C ARG A 66 -13.38 8.52 4.76
N LEU A 67 -14.19 9.11 3.87
CA LEU A 67 -13.81 10.26 3.06
C LEU A 67 -14.36 11.53 3.71
N VAL A 68 -13.53 12.58 3.68
CA VAL A 68 -13.91 13.92 4.13
C VAL A 68 -13.65 14.88 2.97
N GLY A 69 -14.74 15.38 2.37
CA GLY A 69 -14.72 16.36 1.29
C GLY A 69 -15.36 17.67 1.71
N ILE A 70 -15.57 18.56 0.73
CA ILE A 70 -16.22 19.86 0.90
C ILE A 70 -17.28 20.03 -0.19
N ASP A 71 -18.47 20.52 0.17
CA ASP A 71 -19.54 20.84 -0.79
C ASP A 71 -19.34 22.21 -1.46
N ASP A 72 -20.20 22.55 -2.42
CA ASP A 72 -20.17 23.83 -3.14
C ASP A 72 -20.35 25.06 -2.22
N ASN A 73 -20.83 24.86 -1.00
CA ASN A 73 -21.02 25.92 0.00
C ASN A 73 -19.87 25.98 1.03
N GLY A 74 -18.80 25.21 0.84
CA GLY A 74 -17.65 25.17 1.75
C GLY A 74 -17.89 24.34 3.03
N ARG A 75 -18.92 23.50 3.08
CA ARG A 75 -19.25 22.68 4.25
C ARG A 75 -18.59 21.30 4.17
N PRO A 76 -18.07 20.75 5.27
CA PRO A 76 -17.57 19.38 5.31
C PRO A 76 -18.65 18.37 4.93
N VAL A 77 -18.32 17.47 4.01
CA VAL A 77 -19.12 16.31 3.63
C VAL A 77 -18.36 15.05 4.03
N ILE A 78 -18.99 14.19 4.82
CA ILE A 78 -18.41 12.93 5.28
C ILE A 78 -19.10 11.79 4.55
N THR A 79 -18.32 10.93 3.93
CA THR A 79 -18.81 9.73 3.23
C THR A 79 -18.12 8.51 3.81
N ASP A 80 -18.91 7.58 4.36
CA ASP A 80 -18.43 6.27 4.79
C ASP A 80 -18.40 5.30 3.60
N GLY A 81 -17.39 4.44 3.56
CA GLY A 81 -17.23 3.42 2.52
C GLY A 81 -16.00 3.64 1.64
N PRO A 82 -15.77 2.74 0.68
CA PRO A 82 -14.60 2.82 -0.17
C PRO A 82 -14.64 4.10 -1.01
N TYR A 83 -13.49 4.51 -1.54
CA TYR A 83 -13.44 5.49 -2.62
C TYR A 83 -14.51 5.15 -3.68
N GLY A 84 -15.30 6.14 -4.11
CA GLY A 84 -16.32 5.92 -5.14
C GLY A 84 -15.71 5.31 -6.41
N GLU A 85 -16.36 4.29 -6.98
CA GLU A 85 -16.01 3.51 -8.20
C GLU A 85 -14.54 3.12 -8.47
N THR A 86 -13.56 3.45 -7.62
CA THR A 86 -12.17 3.04 -7.85
C THR A 86 -12.04 1.58 -7.49
N LYS A 87 -11.71 0.76 -8.49
CA LYS A 87 -11.45 -0.66 -8.31
C LYS A 87 -10.20 -0.93 -7.46
N GLU A 88 -9.28 0.03 -7.36
CA GLU A 88 -7.99 -0.12 -6.68
C GLU A 88 -7.76 1.04 -5.71
N VAL A 89 -7.38 0.72 -4.47
CA VAL A 89 -6.98 1.68 -3.42
C VAL A 89 -5.68 1.23 -2.79
N LEU A 90 -5.11 2.07 -1.91
CA LEU A 90 -3.92 1.72 -1.14
C LEU A 90 -4.22 0.56 -0.19
N ALA A 91 -3.52 -0.56 -0.37
CA ALA A 91 -3.63 -1.74 0.50
C ALA A 91 -2.52 -1.80 1.56
N GLY A 92 -1.40 -1.11 1.32
CA GLY A 92 -0.27 -1.07 2.23
C GLY A 92 0.82 -0.15 1.73
N TYR A 93 1.72 0.24 2.62
CA TYR A 93 2.82 1.11 2.30
C TYR A 93 4.09 0.80 3.09
N TRP A 94 5.20 1.30 2.58
CA TRP A 94 6.45 1.49 3.29
C TRP A 94 6.98 2.91 3.07
N VAL A 95 7.54 3.50 4.11
CA VAL A 95 8.44 4.64 4.02
C VAL A 95 9.85 4.09 4.19
N LEU A 96 10.66 4.24 3.15
CA LEU A 96 12.02 3.71 3.11
C LEU A 96 13.03 4.82 2.88
N GLU A 97 14.16 4.76 3.59
CA GLU A 97 15.33 5.56 3.31
C GLU A 97 16.34 4.72 2.52
N CYS A 98 16.52 5.04 1.24
CA CYS A 98 17.43 4.33 0.37
C CYS A 98 18.49 5.27 -0.21
N GLU A 99 19.64 4.71 -0.58
CA GLU A 99 20.73 5.44 -1.21
C GLU A 99 20.40 5.93 -2.63
N SER A 100 19.45 5.28 -3.32
CA SER A 100 19.15 5.54 -4.73
C SER A 100 17.74 5.07 -5.12
N LEU A 101 17.27 5.54 -6.29
CA LEU A 101 16.02 5.08 -6.89
C LEU A 101 16.13 3.62 -7.33
N GLU A 102 17.30 3.21 -7.79
CA GLU A 102 17.62 1.85 -8.21
C GLU A 102 17.49 0.87 -7.03
N ARG A 103 17.95 1.26 -5.83
CA ARG A 103 17.83 0.44 -4.62
C ARG A 103 16.37 0.22 -4.22
N VAL A 104 15.57 1.28 -4.13
CA VAL A 104 14.14 1.14 -3.82
C VAL A 104 13.39 0.39 -4.92
N THR A 105 13.82 0.51 -6.18
CA THR A 105 13.27 -0.29 -7.29
C THR A 105 13.57 -1.78 -7.12
N ALA A 106 14.77 -2.14 -6.65
CA ALA A 106 15.09 -3.53 -6.33
C ALA A 106 14.22 -4.07 -5.18
N ILE A 107 13.95 -3.26 -4.17
CA ILE A 107 13.02 -3.61 -3.08
C ILE A 107 11.60 -3.81 -3.61
N ALA A 108 11.10 -2.90 -4.47
CA ALA A 108 9.78 -3.04 -5.08
C ALA A 108 9.64 -4.29 -5.96
N LYS A 109 10.71 -4.73 -6.66
CA LYS A 109 10.70 -6.01 -7.37
C LYS A 109 10.51 -7.17 -6.41
N ARG A 110 11.19 -7.15 -5.27
CA ARG A 110 11.03 -8.17 -4.22
C ARG A 110 9.61 -8.16 -3.64
N VAL A 111 8.98 -7.00 -3.46
CA VAL A 111 7.56 -6.93 -3.04
C VAL A 111 6.65 -7.70 -4.02
N ASN A 112 6.89 -7.62 -5.33
CA ASN A 112 6.14 -8.38 -6.34
C ASN A 112 6.39 -9.90 -6.32
N GLU A 113 7.41 -10.37 -5.60
CA GLU A 113 7.68 -11.80 -5.39
C GLU A 113 6.85 -12.38 -4.24
N CYS A 114 6.08 -11.54 -3.52
CA CYS A 114 5.19 -11.99 -2.46
C CYS A 114 4.21 -13.05 -3.00
N PRO A 115 4.10 -14.22 -2.36
CA PRO A 115 3.24 -15.29 -2.83
C PRO A 115 1.76 -14.86 -2.79
N VAL A 116 1.06 -15.11 -3.89
CA VAL A 116 -0.39 -14.91 -4.04
C VAL A 116 -1.00 -16.13 -4.71
N PRO A 117 -2.30 -16.42 -4.53
CA PRO A 117 -2.94 -17.53 -5.22
C PRO A 117 -2.87 -17.37 -6.73
N ALA A 118 -2.80 -18.49 -7.46
CA ALA A 118 -2.73 -18.48 -8.92
C ALA A 118 -3.95 -17.77 -9.54
N GLY A 119 -3.70 -16.84 -10.46
CA GLY A 119 -4.75 -16.04 -11.10
C GLY A 119 -5.09 -14.74 -10.35
N SER A 120 -4.48 -14.48 -9.19
CA SER A 120 -4.58 -13.18 -8.53
C SER A 120 -3.89 -12.08 -9.34
N PRO A 121 -4.43 -10.85 -9.38
CA PRO A 121 -3.77 -9.72 -10.01
C PRO A 121 -2.51 -9.35 -9.24
N THR A 122 -1.49 -8.90 -9.98
CA THR A 122 -0.26 -8.34 -9.42
C THR A 122 -0.11 -6.89 -9.89
N PRO A 123 -0.81 -5.94 -9.24
CA PRO A 123 -0.71 -4.54 -9.60
C PRO A 123 0.72 -4.03 -9.39
N PRO A 124 1.14 -2.97 -10.12
CA PRO A 124 2.47 -2.42 -9.97
C PRO A 124 2.68 -1.86 -8.55
N VAL A 125 3.85 -2.13 -7.97
CA VAL A 125 4.32 -1.42 -6.78
C VAL A 125 4.67 0.00 -7.17
N VAL A 126 4.03 0.98 -6.53
CA VAL A 126 4.21 2.40 -6.82
C VAL A 126 5.30 2.97 -5.92
N ILE A 127 6.34 3.57 -6.51
CA ILE A 127 7.40 4.27 -5.79
C ILE A 127 7.23 5.78 -5.99
N ARG A 128 7.20 6.55 -4.90
CA ARG A 128 7.19 8.02 -4.92
C ARG A 128 8.28 8.58 -4.03
N PRO A 129 9.21 9.42 -4.54
CA PRO A 129 10.14 10.15 -3.70
C PRO A 129 9.38 11.08 -2.74
N ILE A 130 9.81 11.13 -1.49
CA ILE A 130 9.32 12.07 -0.48
C ILE A 130 10.24 13.29 -0.51
N GLN A 131 9.67 14.47 -0.72
CA GLN A 131 10.40 15.72 -0.55
C GLN A 131 10.58 15.99 0.95
N GLU A 132 11.82 16.13 1.39
CA GLU A 132 12.11 16.70 2.71
C GLU A 132 11.65 18.16 2.68
N GLY A 133 10.79 18.56 3.64
CA GLY A 133 10.27 19.92 3.69
C GLY A 133 11.40 20.94 3.79
N GLY A 134 11.44 21.89 2.85
CA GLY A 134 12.34 23.03 2.90
C GLY A 134 12.00 23.87 4.12
N GLY A 135 12.78 23.72 5.19
CA GLY A 135 12.80 24.64 6.31
C GLY A 135 13.50 25.94 5.94
N GLU A 136 12.99 26.69 4.96
CA GLU A 136 13.28 28.12 4.80
C GLU A 136 11.99 28.84 4.40
N GLY A 137 11.67 29.88 5.17
CA GLY A 137 10.39 30.58 5.12
C GLY A 137 10.01 31.05 3.73
N VAL A 138 8.77 30.76 3.35
CA VAL A 138 8.10 31.47 2.26
C VAL A 138 7.81 32.88 2.78
N ASP A 139 8.75 33.81 2.53
CA ASP A 139 8.51 35.24 2.62
C ASP A 139 7.63 35.63 1.42
N CYS A 140 6.32 35.67 1.64
CA CYS A 140 5.37 36.27 0.71
C CYS A 140 5.42 37.80 0.90
N GLY A 141 6.43 38.42 0.29
CA GLY A 141 6.46 39.86 0.03
C GLY A 141 5.50 40.28 -1.08
#